data_AF-A0A9D1ZI40-F1
#
_entry.id   AF-A0A9D1ZI40-F1
#
_cell.length_a   1.000
_cell.length_b   1.000
_cell.length_c   1.000
_cell.angle_alpha   90.00
_cell.angle_beta   90.00
_cell.angle_gamma   90.00
#
_symmetry.space_group_name_H-M   'P 1'
#
loop_
_entity.id
_entity.type
_entity.pdbx_description
1 polymer ?
#
loop_
_entity_poly.entity_id
_entity_poly.type
_entity_poly.pdbx_seq_one_letter_code
_entity_poly.pdbx_strand_id
1 'polypeptide(L)'
;MDAEQILRLVNAVGTLLTGGGVGLLSYLIFFDSKKRSEAAKAKAAELDNINTYAKEWKDLYDQRDKRVDELNTKIDGLYQMIEDDRKRIRELQEKNTQQGLELQKANFLRCEIKGCANRQPPTGY
;
A
#
# COMPACT_ATOMS: atom_id res chain seq x y z
N MET A 1 74.19 40.34 -32.53
CA MET A 1 73.05 39.39 -32.52
C MET A 1 71.98 40.03 -33.38
N ASP A 2 71.78 39.49 -34.58
CA ASP A 2 70.97 40.15 -35.61
C ASP A 2 69.49 40.15 -35.24
N ALA A 3 68.76 41.20 -35.60
CA ALA A 3 67.35 41.42 -35.21
C ALA A 3 66.44 40.23 -35.56
N GLU A 4 66.78 39.49 -36.61
CA GLU A 4 66.05 38.30 -37.04
C GLU A 4 66.16 37.13 -36.04
N GLN A 5 67.31 36.97 -35.37
CA GLN A 5 67.48 35.91 -34.37
C GLN A 5 66.72 36.21 -33.07
N ILE A 6 66.63 37.48 -32.68
CA ILE A 6 65.86 37.92 -31.51
C ILE A 6 64.36 37.65 -31.76
N LEU A 7 63.86 37.95 -32.96
CA LEU A 7 62.46 37.72 -33.32
C LEU A 7 62.08 36.23 -33.31
N ARG A 8 62.98 35.35 -33.77
CA ARG A 8 62.78 33.89 -33.72
C ARG A 8 62.72 33.34 -32.29
N LEU A 9 63.57 33.83 -31.39
CA LEU A 9 63.55 33.45 -29.97
C LEU A 9 62.27 33.90 -29.27
N VAL A 10 61.81 35.13 -29.51
CA VAL A 10 60.56 35.64 -28.93
C VAL A 10 59.35 34.84 -29.41
N ASN A 11 59.28 34.50 -30.70
CA ASN A 11 58.19 33.68 -31.24
C ASN A 11 58.24 32.24 -30.72
N ALA A 12 59.43 31.65 -30.54
CA ALA A 12 59.59 30.31 -29.98
C ALA A 12 59.19 30.24 -28.48
N VAL A 13 59.49 31.28 -27.71
CA VAL A 13 59.05 31.39 -26.31
C VAL A 13 57.54 31.64 -26.23
N GLY A 14 57.00 32.47 -27.14
CA GLY A 14 55.57 32.72 -27.25
C GLY A 14 54.75 31.47 -27.59
N THR A 15 55.22 30.63 -28.51
CA THR A 15 54.53 29.36 -28.85
C THR A 15 54.63 28.32 -27.75
N LEU A 16 55.72 28.28 -26.97
CA LEU A 16 55.84 27.38 -25.82
C LEU A 16 54.87 27.74 -24.68
N LEU A 17 54.77 29.04 -24.38
CA LEU A 17 53.86 29.56 -23.35
C LEU A 17 52.39 29.37 -23.75
N THR A 18 52.06 29.65 -25.01
CA THR A 18 50.65 29.65 -25.47
C THR A 18 50.20 28.27 -25.96
N GLY A 19 51.11 27.47 -26.55
CA GLY A 19 50.76 26.22 -27.25
C GLY A 19 50.95 24.93 -26.45
N GLY A 20 51.80 24.93 -25.41
CA GLY A 20 52.13 23.68 -24.68
C GLY A 20 52.04 23.78 -23.16
N GLY A 21 52.63 24.83 -22.56
CA GLY A 21 52.74 24.97 -21.10
C GLY A 21 51.40 25.17 -20.39
N VAL A 22 50.55 26.05 -20.93
CA VAL A 22 49.20 26.31 -20.38
C VAL A 22 48.30 25.09 -20.55
N GLY A 23 48.42 24.36 -21.65
CA GLY A 23 47.67 23.12 -21.90
C GLY A 23 48.02 22.03 -20.88
N LEU A 24 49.30 21.86 -20.56
CA LEU A 24 49.78 20.87 -19.59
C LEU A 24 49.36 21.23 -18.15
N LEU A 25 49.51 22.50 -17.75
CA LEU A 25 49.07 22.98 -16.43
C LEU A 25 47.55 22.84 -16.28
N SER A 26 46.79 23.21 -17.31
CA SER A 26 45.34 23.03 -17.34
C SER A 26 44.99 21.55 -17.21
N TYR A 27 45.63 20.68 -17.98
CA TYR A 27 45.39 19.23 -17.92
C TYR A 27 45.64 18.68 -16.50
N LEU A 28 46.74 19.07 -15.84
CA LEU A 28 47.05 18.61 -14.48
C LEU A 28 46.02 19.12 -13.44
N ILE A 29 45.62 20.38 -13.52
CA ILE A 29 44.63 20.96 -12.59
C ILE A 29 43.24 20.35 -12.80
N PHE A 30 42.81 20.18 -14.06
CA PHE A 30 41.49 19.63 -14.40
C PHE A 30 41.40 18.11 -14.29
N PHE A 31 42.53 17.38 -14.32
CA PHE A 31 42.53 15.93 -14.12
C PHE A 31 42.11 15.53 -12.70
N ASP A 32 42.61 16.24 -11.68
CA ASP A 32 42.20 16.02 -10.30
C ASP A 32 40.74 16.45 -10.06
N SER A 33 40.30 17.56 -10.66
CA SER A 33 38.89 17.98 -10.57
C SER A 33 37.94 16.98 -11.21
N LYS A 34 38.31 16.39 -12.36
CA LYS A 34 37.53 15.32 -13.00
C LYS A 34 37.50 14.07 -12.13
N LYS A 35 38.62 13.66 -11.52
CA LYS A 35 38.66 12.50 -10.62
C LYS A 35 37.77 12.69 -9.39
N ARG A 36 37.75 13.89 -8.79
CA ARG A 36 36.87 14.21 -7.66
C ARG A 36 35.39 14.29 -8.08
N SER A 37 35.10 14.83 -9.27
CA SER A 37 33.76 14.84 -9.85
C SER A 37 33.22 13.43 -10.05
N GLU A 38 33.99 12.54 -10.68
CA GLU A 38 33.56 11.15 -10.90
C GLU A 38 33.41 10.38 -9.58
N ALA A 39 34.30 10.61 -8.60
CA ALA A 39 34.14 10.04 -7.26
C ALA A 39 32.90 10.58 -6.53
N ALA A 40 32.55 11.86 -6.71
CA ALA A 40 31.34 12.46 -6.15
C ALA A 40 30.08 11.92 -6.83
N LYS A 41 30.11 11.74 -8.15
CA LYS A 41 29.00 11.11 -8.92
C LYS A 41 28.80 9.65 -8.52
N ALA A 42 29.87 8.88 -8.33
CA ALA A 42 29.78 7.50 -7.84
C ALA A 42 29.13 7.43 -6.45
N LYS A 43 29.57 8.29 -5.52
CA LYS A 43 28.95 8.40 -4.19
C LYS A 43 27.49 8.87 -4.25
N ALA A 44 27.17 9.80 -5.15
CA ALA A 44 25.79 10.26 -5.36
C ALA A 44 24.91 9.13 -5.92
N ALA A 45 25.42 8.30 -6.83
CA ALA A 45 24.73 7.14 -7.36
C ALA A 45 24.52 6.05 -6.29
N GLU A 46 25.51 5.81 -5.42
CA GLU A 46 25.36 4.91 -4.27
C GLU A 46 24.30 5.42 -3.27
N LEU A 47 24.30 6.72 -2.98
CA LEU A 47 23.30 7.34 -2.10
C LEU A 47 21.89 7.30 -2.71
N ASP A 48 21.76 7.53 -4.02
CA ASP A 48 20.48 7.45 -4.71
C ASP A 48 19.94 6.01 -4.70
N ASN A 49 20.83 5.03 -4.90
CA ASN A 49 20.49 3.60 -4.81
C ASN A 49 20.02 3.19 -3.39
N ILE A 50 20.68 3.68 -2.33
CA ILE A 50 20.24 3.46 -0.95
C ILE A 50 18.88 4.14 -0.69
N ASN A 51 18.68 5.35 -1.23
CA ASN A 51 17.41 6.07 -1.10
C ASN A 51 16.27 5.37 -1.86
N THR A 52 16.54 4.76 -3.02
CA THR A 52 15.55 3.94 -3.72
C THR A 52 15.11 2.75 -2.88
N TYR A 53 16.06 2.03 -2.26
CA TYR A 53 15.68 0.93 -1.36
C TYR A 53 14.86 1.43 -0.17
N ALA A 54 15.27 2.52 0.49
CA ALA A 54 14.52 3.08 1.62
C ALA A 54 13.09 3.48 1.25
N LYS A 55 12.88 4.03 0.04
CA LYS A 55 11.53 4.34 -0.49
C LYS A 55 10.72 3.09 -0.76
N GLU A 56 11.29 2.05 -1.36
CA GLU A 56 10.61 0.79 -1.60
C GLU A 56 10.15 0.13 -0.30
N TRP A 57 11.00 0.12 0.74
CA TRP A 57 10.62 -0.40 2.06
C TRP A 57 9.48 0.39 2.68
N LYS A 58 9.49 1.72 2.54
CA LYS A 58 8.41 2.58 3.01
C LYS A 58 7.11 2.30 2.26
N ASP A 59 7.15 2.23 0.94
CA ASP A 59 5.97 1.96 0.12
C ASP A 59 5.39 0.57 0.41
N LEU A 60 6.25 -0.43 0.63
CA LEU A 60 5.83 -1.77 1.05
C LEU A 60 5.16 -1.75 2.42
N TYR A 61 5.70 -0.99 3.38
CA TYR A 61 5.12 -0.85 4.71
C TYR A 61 3.76 -0.15 4.67
N ASP A 62 3.66 0.98 3.97
CA ASP A 62 2.41 1.73 3.81
C ASP A 62 1.32 0.88 3.12
N GLN A 63 1.69 0.01 2.17
CA GLN A 63 0.76 -0.94 1.56
C GLN A 63 0.31 -2.04 2.52
N ARG A 64 1.21 -2.51 3.41
CA ARG A 64 0.87 -3.52 4.42
C ARG A 64 -0.08 -2.95 5.45
N ASP A 65 0.17 -1.74 5.94
CA ASP A 65 -0.67 -1.08 6.94
C ASP A 65 -2.09 -0.83 6.40
N LYS A 66 -2.19 -0.29 5.17
CA LYS A 66 -3.50 -0.14 4.50
C LYS A 66 -4.26 -1.46 4.39
N ARG A 67 -3.55 -2.53 4.01
CA ARG A 67 -4.16 -3.86 3.93
C ARG A 67 -4.64 -4.33 5.31
N VAL A 68 -3.86 -4.12 6.36
CA VAL A 68 -4.26 -4.50 7.73
C VAL A 68 -5.50 -3.71 8.16
N ASP A 69 -5.56 -2.42 7.89
CA ASP A 69 -6.72 -1.58 8.20
C ASP A 69 -7.99 -2.02 7.45
N GLU A 70 -7.87 -2.34 6.16
CA GLU A 70 -8.96 -2.91 5.36
C GLU A 70 -9.44 -4.25 5.93
N LEU A 71 -8.52 -5.14 6.32
CA LEU A 71 -8.86 -6.41 6.94
C LEU A 71 -9.54 -6.22 8.30
N ASN A 72 -9.04 -5.33 9.15
CA ASN A 72 -9.64 -5.04 10.46
C ASN A 72 -11.06 -4.52 10.30
N THR A 73 -11.27 -3.56 9.39
CA THR A 73 -12.60 -3.03 9.06
C THR A 73 -13.54 -4.14 8.60
N LYS A 74 -13.05 -5.06 7.76
CA LYS A 74 -13.83 -6.22 7.32
C LYS A 74 -14.16 -7.18 8.45
N ILE A 75 -13.21 -7.43 9.36
CA ILE A 75 -13.40 -8.30 10.52
C ILE A 75 -14.48 -7.72 11.44
N ASP A 76 -14.41 -6.43 11.76
CA ASP A 76 -15.41 -5.76 12.58
C ASP A 76 -16.80 -5.81 11.95
N GLY A 77 -16.87 -5.59 10.62
CA GLY A 77 -18.11 -5.74 9.86
C GLY A 77 -18.68 -7.16 9.92
N LEU A 78 -17.83 -8.19 9.80
CA LEU A 78 -18.27 -9.60 9.93
C LEU A 78 -18.79 -9.92 11.32
N TYR A 79 -18.16 -9.40 12.38
CA TYR A 79 -18.65 -9.60 13.75
C TYR A 79 -20.03 -8.97 13.97
N GLN A 80 -20.28 -7.79 13.41
CA GLN A 80 -21.61 -7.15 13.45
C GLN A 80 -22.66 -8.00 12.72
N MET A 81 -22.36 -8.43 11.48
CA MET A 81 -23.26 -9.28 10.70
C MET A 81 -23.61 -10.59 11.43
N ILE A 82 -22.62 -11.23 12.05
CA ILE A 82 -22.83 -12.46 12.83
C ILE A 82 -23.78 -12.21 14.01
N GLU A 83 -23.62 -11.10 14.73
CA GLU A 83 -24.50 -10.81 15.86
C GLU A 83 -25.92 -10.48 15.42
N ASP A 84 -26.09 -9.78 14.30
CA ASP A 84 -27.40 -9.50 13.72
C ASP A 84 -28.09 -10.77 13.19
N ASP A 85 -27.34 -11.69 12.60
CA ASP A 85 -27.85 -13.00 12.18
C ASP A 85 -28.26 -13.84 13.40
N ARG A 86 -27.46 -13.84 14.47
CA ARG A 86 -27.81 -14.52 15.73
C ARG A 86 -29.11 -13.96 16.33
N LYS A 87 -29.30 -12.64 16.31
CA LYS A 87 -30.57 -12.02 16.76
C LYS A 87 -31.74 -12.45 15.89
N ARG A 88 -31.60 -12.38 14.55
CA ARG A 88 -32.65 -12.82 13.62
C ARG A 88 -33.00 -14.30 13.80
N ILE A 89 -32.02 -15.16 14.01
CA ILE A 89 -32.25 -16.59 14.28
C ILE A 89 -33.05 -16.76 15.58
N ARG A 90 -32.68 -16.07 16.67
CA ARG A 90 -33.42 -16.13 17.94
C ARG A 90 -34.88 -15.68 17.77
N GLU A 91 -35.10 -14.55 17.11
CA GLU A 91 -36.45 -14.03 16.84
C GLU A 91 -37.28 -14.99 15.98
N LEU A 92 -36.68 -15.61 14.96
CA LEU A 92 -37.36 -16.60 14.13
C LEU A 92 -37.67 -17.87 14.92
N GLN A 93 -36.77 -18.33 15.78
CA GLN A 93 -37.00 -19.46 16.66
C GLN A 93 -38.16 -19.19 17.62
N GLU A 94 -38.21 -18.02 18.25
CA GLU A 94 -39.32 -17.61 19.13
C GLU A 94 -40.65 -17.55 18.40
N LYS A 95 -40.69 -16.97 17.20
CA LYS A 95 -41.91 -16.93 16.37
C LYS A 95 -42.37 -18.34 15.99
N ASN A 96 -41.44 -19.20 15.59
CA ASN A 96 -41.76 -20.56 15.17
C ASN A 96 -42.24 -21.42 16.36
N THR A 97 -41.63 -21.29 17.55
CA THR A 97 -42.11 -21.97 18.74
C THR A 97 -43.48 -21.47 19.17
N GLN A 98 -43.72 -20.16 19.14
CA GLN A 98 -45.03 -19.58 19.45
C GLN A 98 -46.11 -20.08 18.47
N GLN A 99 -45.84 -20.04 17.16
CA GLN A 99 -46.75 -20.55 16.15
C GLN A 99 -46.99 -22.05 16.31
N GLY A 100 -45.97 -22.83 16.66
CA GLY A 100 -46.10 -24.24 16.97
C GLY A 100 -47.07 -24.51 18.14
N LEU A 101 -46.97 -23.72 19.21
CA LEU A 101 -47.88 -23.81 20.35
C LEU A 101 -49.32 -23.42 19.98
N GLU A 102 -49.49 -22.33 19.21
CA GLU A 102 -50.80 -21.89 18.72
C GLU A 102 -51.43 -22.94 17.81
N LEU A 103 -50.64 -23.56 16.93
CA LEU A 103 -51.10 -24.62 16.04
C LEU A 103 -51.46 -25.90 16.81
N GLN A 104 -50.69 -26.27 17.83
CA GLN A 104 -51.05 -27.38 18.73
C GLN A 104 -52.36 -27.09 19.47
N LYS A 105 -52.52 -25.88 20.01
CA LYS A 105 -53.76 -25.43 20.66
C LYS A 105 -54.95 -25.48 19.70
N ALA A 106 -54.79 -24.94 18.50
CA ALA A 106 -55.83 -24.96 17.47
C ALA A 106 -56.18 -26.38 17.04
N ASN A 107 -55.19 -27.26 16.88
CA ASN A 107 -55.41 -28.68 16.57
C ASN A 107 -56.18 -29.39 17.68
N PHE A 108 -55.88 -29.11 18.95
CA PHE A 108 -56.64 -29.67 20.07
C PHE A 108 -58.10 -29.17 20.11
N LEU A 109 -58.34 -27.92 19.68
CA LEU A 109 -59.66 -27.29 19.68
C LEU A 109 -60.46 -27.47 18.37
N ARG A 110 -59.87 -28.04 17.32
CA ARG A 110 -60.54 -28.12 16.02
C ARG A 110 -61.72 -29.10 16.11
N CYS A 111 -62.82 -28.76 15.46
CA CYS A 111 -63.93 -29.67 15.30
C CYS A 111 -63.64 -30.63 14.15
N GLU A 112 -63.77 -31.93 14.38
CA GLU A 112 -63.59 -32.94 13.32
C GLU A 112 -64.88 -33.15 12.48
N ILE A 113 -66.04 -32.72 12.99
CA ILE A 113 -67.34 -32.90 12.34
C ILE A 113 -67.75 -31.63 11.59
N LYS A 114 -68.22 -31.77 10.34
CA LYS A 114 -68.73 -30.64 9.54
C LYS A 114 -70.01 -30.06 10.16
N GLY A 115 -70.04 -28.74 10.33
CA GLY A 115 -71.24 -28.00 10.77
C GLY A 115 -71.32 -27.70 12.27
N CYS A 116 -70.34 -28.10 13.08
CA CYS A 116 -70.15 -27.72 14.50
C CYS A 116 -71.31 -27.94 15.49
N ALA A 117 -72.48 -28.42 15.09
CA ALA A 117 -73.63 -28.64 15.97
C ALA A 117 -73.35 -29.65 17.10
N ASN A 118 -72.48 -30.64 16.85
CA ASN A 118 -72.00 -31.61 17.83
C ASN A 118 -70.46 -31.62 17.83
N ARG A 119 -69.83 -30.58 18.39
CA ARG A 119 -68.38 -30.38 18.33
C ARG A 119 -67.63 -31.52 19.08
N GLN A 120 -66.63 -32.11 18.44
CA GLN A 120 -65.65 -33.01 19.07
C GLN A 120 -64.24 -32.47 18.82
N PRO A 121 -63.33 -32.50 19.82
CA PRO A 121 -63.51 -33.05 21.16
C PRO A 121 -64.39 -32.17 22.08
N PRO A 122 -65.12 -32.75 23.04
CA PRO A 122 -65.92 -31.99 23.99
C PRO A 122 -64.98 -31.35 25.01
N THR A 123 -64.61 -30.09 24.80
CA THR A 123 -63.84 -29.34 25.79
C THR A 123 -64.78 -29.03 26.96
N GLY A 124 -64.67 -29.79 28.04
CA GLY A 124 -65.49 -29.65 29.26
C GLY A 124 -65.15 -28.43 30.12
N TYR A 125 -64.75 -27.32 29.50
CA TYR A 125 -64.52 -26.01 30.11
C TYR A 125 -65.35 -24.96 29.39
#